data_AF-A0A7H4N6X3-F1
#
_entry.id   AF-A0A7H4N6X3-F1
#
_cell.length_a   1.000
_cell.length_b   1.000
_cell.length_c   1.000
_cell.angle_alpha   90.00
_cell.angle_beta   90.00
_cell.angle_gamma   90.00
#
_symmetry.space_group_name_H-M   'P 1'
#
loop_
_entity.id
_entity.type
_entity.pdbx_description
1 polymer ?
#
loop_
_entity_poly.entity_id
_entity_poly.type
_entity_poly.pdbx_seq_one_letter_code
_entity_poly.pdbx_strand_id
1 'polypeptide(L)'
;MGLRTCEDVQNSDLAMLLKRFGKFGRILWERSQGIDEREISSERQRKSVGVERTLIEDIHEWAECESIIENLYPELERRLAKVKPDLLIARQGVKLKFNDFQLTTQEHVWPRLNKDDLISTAHKAWHERRGGRGVRLVGLHVTLLDPQLERQLVLGL
;
A
#
# COMPACT_ATOMS: atom_id res chain seq x y z
N MET A 1 7.36 0.81 -29.63
CA MET A 1 7.96 2.17 -29.68
C MET A 1 9.43 2.14 -30.05
N GLY A 2 10.14 1.00 -29.96
CA GLY A 2 11.54 0.93 -30.40
C GLY A 2 12.55 1.54 -29.43
N LEU A 3 12.11 2.13 -28.31
CA LEU A 3 12.98 2.76 -27.33
C LEU A 3 13.54 1.71 -26.37
N ARG A 4 14.86 1.47 -26.43
CA ARG A 4 15.58 0.51 -25.57
C ARG A 4 16.68 1.17 -24.76
N THR A 5 17.24 2.27 -25.26
CA THR A 5 18.35 3.03 -24.66
C THR A 5 17.90 4.45 -24.32
N CYS A 6 18.69 5.16 -23.50
CA CYS A 6 18.45 6.59 -23.25
C CYS A 6 18.59 7.42 -24.53
N GLU A 7 19.49 7.06 -25.44
CA GLU A 7 19.67 7.72 -26.73
C GLU A 7 18.39 7.64 -27.57
N ASP A 8 17.70 6.50 -27.59
CA ASP A 8 16.41 6.37 -28.30
C ASP A 8 15.36 7.35 -27.75
N VAL A 9 15.31 7.51 -26.42
CA VAL A 9 14.38 8.42 -25.74
C VAL A 9 14.76 9.88 -25.97
N GLN A 10 16.06 10.20 -25.96
CA GLN A 10 16.55 11.54 -26.29
C GLN A 10 16.17 11.94 -27.73
N ASN A 11 16.24 10.99 -28.67
CA ASN A 11 15.87 11.18 -30.07
C ASN A 11 14.34 11.14 -30.31
N SER A 12 13.54 10.96 -29.25
CA SER A 12 12.08 10.97 -29.33
C SER A 12 11.49 12.34 -28.98
N ASP A 13 10.35 12.66 -29.57
CA ASP A 13 9.58 13.86 -29.24
C ASP A 13 8.96 13.75 -27.82
N LEU A 14 9.25 14.72 -26.95
CA LEU A 14 8.67 14.82 -25.61
C LEU A 14 7.13 14.86 -25.64
N ALA A 15 6.51 15.52 -26.62
CA ALA A 15 5.05 15.57 -26.71
C ALA A 15 4.43 14.18 -26.92
N MET A 16 5.10 13.33 -27.71
CA MET A 16 4.73 11.92 -27.88
C MET A 16 4.84 11.13 -26.57
N LEU A 17 5.92 11.33 -25.82
CA LEU A 17 6.16 10.66 -24.54
C LEU A 17 5.12 11.10 -23.49
N LEU A 18 4.80 12.39 -23.43
CA LEU A 18 3.74 12.93 -22.57
C LEU A 18 2.37 12.35 -22.94
N LYS A 19 2.04 12.28 -24.23
CA LYS A 19 0.75 11.74 -24.68
C LYS A 19 0.60 10.25 -24.33
N ARG A 20 1.68 9.47 -24.40
CA ARG A 20 1.65 8.02 -24.13
C ARG A 20 1.80 7.66 -22.65
N PHE A 21 2.63 8.39 -21.92
CA PHE A 21 3.06 8.02 -20.57
C PHE A 21 2.73 9.07 -19.50
N GLY A 22 2.11 10.20 -19.88
CA GLY A 22 1.75 11.28 -18.97
C GLY A 22 2.97 11.85 -18.23
N LYS A 23 2.82 12.06 -16.91
CA LYS A 23 3.90 12.55 -16.04
C LYS A 23 5.15 11.66 -16.10
N PHE A 24 4.98 10.35 -16.26
CA PHE A 24 6.12 9.44 -16.38
C PHE A 24 6.91 9.67 -17.67
N GLY A 25 6.26 10.09 -18.75
CA GLY A 25 6.94 10.43 -20.01
C GLY A 25 7.91 11.60 -19.87
N ARG A 26 7.54 12.62 -19.09
CA ARG A 26 8.43 13.72 -18.73
C ARG A 26 9.64 13.23 -17.94
N ILE A 27 9.41 12.42 -16.89
CA ILE A 27 10.47 11.85 -16.07
C ILE A 27 11.42 11.02 -16.93
N LEU A 28 10.89 10.17 -17.82
CA LEU A 28 11.68 9.35 -18.73
C LEU A 28 12.62 10.21 -19.59
N TRP A 29 12.08 11.27 -20.21
CA TRP A 29 12.83 12.17 -21.09
C TRP A 29 13.91 12.98 -20.35
N GLU A 30 13.60 13.51 -19.16
CA GLU A 30 14.56 14.23 -18.31
C GLU A 30 15.70 13.30 -17.86
N ARG A 31 15.36 12.11 -17.35
CA ARG A 31 16.36 11.14 -16.87
C ARG A 31 17.22 10.59 -18.00
N SER A 32 16.68 10.44 -19.20
CA SER A 32 17.48 10.08 -20.36
C SER A 32 18.52 11.16 -20.72
N GLN A 33 18.31 12.43 -20.37
CA GLN A 33 19.29 13.52 -20.53
C GLN A 33 20.17 13.76 -19.30
N GLY A 34 20.10 12.88 -18.29
CA GLY A 34 20.83 13.05 -17.04
C GLY A 34 20.28 14.15 -16.12
N ILE A 35 19.08 14.68 -16.40
CA ILE A 35 18.43 15.69 -15.57
C ILE A 35 17.68 14.97 -14.44
N ASP A 36 18.07 15.22 -13.20
CA ASP A 36 17.37 14.76 -12.00
C ASP A 36 17.41 15.82 -10.89
N GLU A 37 16.39 16.69 -10.85
CA GLU A 37 16.28 17.79 -9.87
C GLU A 37 15.76 17.33 -8.50
N ARG A 38 15.69 16.02 -8.22
CA ARG A 38 15.23 15.54 -6.91
C ARG A 38 16.25 15.91 -5.85
N GLU A 39 15.81 16.69 -4.88
CA GLU A 39 16.61 16.98 -3.69
C GLU A 39 16.91 15.72 -2.87
N ILE A 40 18.08 15.72 -2.23
CA ILE A 40 18.43 14.70 -1.26
C ILE A 40 17.58 14.93 0.00
N SER A 41 16.66 14.02 0.28
CA SER A 41 15.84 14.04 1.50
C SER A 41 16.46 13.14 2.57
N SER A 42 17.11 13.73 3.57
CA SER A 42 17.61 13.00 4.76
C SER A 42 16.47 12.54 5.69
N GLU A 43 15.32 13.19 5.65
CA GLU A 43 14.20 12.97 6.57
C GLU A 43 13.04 12.22 5.91
N ARG A 44 13.22 10.94 5.58
CA ARG A 44 12.10 10.13 5.06
C ARG A 44 11.28 9.57 6.20
N GLN A 45 10.14 10.19 6.47
CA GLN A 45 9.17 9.67 7.43
C GLN A 45 8.38 8.49 6.85
N ARG A 46 8.12 7.49 7.70
CA ARG A 46 7.30 6.32 7.32
C ARG A 46 5.84 6.77 7.15
N LYS A 47 5.19 6.33 6.06
CA LYS A 47 3.78 6.67 5.76
C LYS A 47 2.79 5.56 6.05
N SER A 48 3.26 4.32 6.18
CA SER A 48 2.41 3.15 6.42
C SER A 48 3.17 2.06 7.16
N VAL A 49 2.44 1.20 7.85
CA VAL A 49 2.94 -0.01 8.51
C VAL A 49 2.06 -1.17 8.04
N GLY A 50 2.66 -2.31 7.73
CA GLY A 50 1.93 -3.49 7.30
C GLY A 50 2.61 -4.79 7.71
N VAL A 51 1.79 -5.84 7.76
CA VAL A 51 2.22 -7.22 7.98
C VAL A 51 1.43 -8.08 7.02
N GLU A 52 2.12 -8.92 6.27
CA GLU A 52 1.50 -9.85 5.34
C GLU A 52 2.23 -11.18 5.35
N ARG A 53 1.51 -12.24 5.03
CA ARG A 53 2.04 -13.60 4.96
C ARG A 53 1.55 -14.28 3.69
N THR A 54 2.50 -14.70 2.85
CA THR A 54 2.25 -15.69 1.79
C THR A 54 2.14 -17.07 2.44
N LEU A 55 1.08 -17.78 2.12
CA LEU A 55 0.75 -19.09 2.65
C LEU A 55 1.45 -20.18 1.82
N ILE A 56 1.71 -21.33 2.46
CA ILE A 56 2.31 -22.50 1.78
C ILE A 56 1.28 -23.13 0.85
N GLU A 57 0.04 -23.24 1.31
CA GLU A 57 -1.12 -23.71 0.56
C GLU A 57 -2.17 -22.60 0.48
N ASP A 58 -2.91 -22.55 -0.63
CA ASP A 58 -3.96 -21.57 -0.83
C ASP A 58 -5.20 -21.95 0.02
N ILE A 59 -5.73 -21.00 0.78
CA ILE A 59 -6.92 -21.20 1.63
C ILE A 59 -8.21 -20.97 0.84
N HIS A 60 -9.27 -21.66 1.23
CA HIS A 60 -10.55 -21.66 0.52
C HIS A 60 -11.74 -21.37 1.42
N GLU A 61 -11.55 -21.44 2.75
CA GLU A 61 -12.58 -21.17 3.75
C GLU A 61 -12.31 -19.87 4.52
N TRP A 62 -13.38 -19.16 4.85
CA TRP A 62 -13.29 -17.89 5.59
C TRP A 62 -12.61 -18.07 6.95
N ALA A 63 -12.93 -19.15 7.67
CA ALA A 63 -12.38 -19.43 8.99
C ALA A 63 -10.83 -19.52 9.00
N GLU A 64 -10.24 -19.99 7.90
CA GLU A 64 -8.78 -20.02 7.72
C GLU A 64 -8.22 -18.59 7.60
N CYS A 65 -8.89 -17.74 6.81
CA CYS A 65 -8.51 -16.34 6.63
C CYS A 65 -8.61 -15.56 7.95
N GLU A 66 -9.69 -15.73 8.69
CA GLU A 66 -9.91 -15.10 9.99
C GLU A 66 -8.84 -15.52 11.01
N SER A 67 -8.53 -16.81 11.10
CA SER A 67 -7.45 -17.33 11.94
C SER A 67 -6.08 -16.73 11.57
N ILE A 68 -5.80 -16.52 10.29
CA ILE A 68 -4.56 -15.85 9.86
C ILE A 68 -4.56 -14.39 10.31
N ILE A 69 -5.68 -13.67 10.18
CA ILE A 69 -5.79 -12.26 10.61
C ILE A 69 -5.56 -12.15 12.12
N GLU A 70 -6.14 -13.03 12.92
CA GLU A 70 -5.92 -13.11 14.36
C GLU A 70 -4.43 -13.29 14.71
N ASN A 71 -3.70 -14.06 13.90
CA ASN A 71 -2.26 -14.25 14.08
C ASN A 71 -1.41 -13.07 13.60
N LEU A 72 -1.86 -12.33 12.58
CA LEU A 72 -1.13 -11.18 12.02
C LEU A 72 -1.33 -9.90 12.84
N TYR A 73 -2.50 -9.75 13.48
CA TYR A 73 -2.86 -8.53 14.20
C TYR A 73 -1.87 -8.15 15.31
N PRO A 74 -1.45 -9.06 16.22
CA PRO A 74 -0.50 -8.72 17.28
C PRO A 74 0.85 -8.21 16.73
N GLU A 75 1.28 -8.74 15.58
CA GLU A 75 2.50 -8.28 14.93
C GLU A 75 2.34 -6.88 14.32
N LEU A 76 1.17 -6.59 13.74
CA LEU A 76 0.86 -5.26 13.22
C LEU A 76 0.81 -4.24 14.37
N GLU A 77 0.10 -4.57 15.45
CA GLU A 77 -0.01 -3.75 16.64
C GLU A 77 1.38 -3.47 17.25
N ARG A 78 2.20 -4.52 17.43
CA ARG A 78 3.58 -4.39 17.93
C ARG A 78 4.44 -3.49 17.04
N ARG A 79 4.32 -3.61 15.71
CA ARG A 79 5.08 -2.77 14.76
C ARG A 79 4.60 -1.33 14.76
N LEU A 80 3.30 -1.12 14.88
CA LEU A 80 2.69 0.21 14.95
C LEU A 80 3.09 0.91 16.25
N ALA A 81 2.99 0.22 17.40
CA ALA A 81 3.34 0.77 18.72
C ALA A 81 4.79 1.30 18.78
N LYS A 82 5.71 0.73 18.02
CA LYS A 82 7.11 1.22 17.92
C LYS A 82 7.24 2.61 17.30
N VAL A 83 6.26 3.04 16.50
CA VAL A 83 6.27 4.34 15.81
C VAL A 83 5.14 5.27 16.28
N LYS A 84 4.03 4.71 16.76
CA LYS A 84 2.83 5.38 17.28
C LYS A 84 2.29 4.61 18.49
N PRO A 85 2.78 4.90 19.72
CA PRO A 85 2.40 4.16 20.93
C PRO A 85 0.90 4.21 21.28
N ASP A 86 0.20 5.26 20.85
CA ASP A 86 -1.24 5.44 21.00
C ASP A 86 -2.10 4.65 19.98
N LEU A 87 -1.43 4.06 18.97
CA LEU A 87 -2.02 3.34 17.85
C LEU A 87 -2.93 4.18 16.95
N LEU A 88 -2.77 5.52 16.99
CA LEU A 88 -3.51 6.42 16.11
C LEU A 88 -3.02 6.30 14.66
N ILE A 89 -3.97 6.29 13.74
CA ILE A 89 -3.76 6.05 12.32
C ILE A 89 -4.73 6.91 11.50
N ALA A 90 -4.41 7.11 10.22
CA ALA A 90 -5.31 7.78 9.29
C ALA A 90 -6.31 6.78 8.67
N ARG A 91 -5.82 5.57 8.37
CA ARG A 91 -6.55 4.53 7.63
C ARG A 91 -6.07 3.16 8.07
N GLN A 92 -6.95 2.17 8.00
CA GLN A 92 -6.57 0.76 8.08
C GLN A 92 -7.21 -0.04 6.97
N GLY A 93 -6.64 -1.21 6.71
CA GLY A 93 -7.17 -2.09 5.69
C GLY A 93 -6.51 -3.45 5.63
N VAL A 94 -6.98 -4.20 4.66
CA VAL A 94 -6.61 -5.59 4.43
C VAL A 94 -6.18 -5.78 2.99
N LYS A 95 -5.35 -6.80 2.79
CA LYS A 95 -4.82 -7.20 1.50
C LYS A 95 -5.03 -8.70 1.33
N LEU A 96 -5.64 -9.08 0.21
CA LEU A 96 -5.73 -10.48 -0.20
C LEU A 96 -5.05 -10.63 -1.57
N LYS A 97 -4.19 -11.64 -1.71
CA LYS A 97 -3.68 -12.07 -3.01
C LYS A 97 -4.26 -13.42 -3.34
N PHE A 98 -4.75 -13.57 -4.56
CA PHE A 98 -5.35 -14.79 -5.05
C PHE A 98 -4.31 -15.68 -5.74
N ASN A 99 -4.68 -16.93 -5.99
CA ASN A 99 -3.84 -17.94 -6.63
C ASN A 99 -3.44 -17.59 -8.08
N ASP A 100 -4.23 -16.75 -8.77
CA ASP A 100 -3.94 -16.14 -10.08
C ASP A 100 -3.01 -14.90 -10.00
N PHE A 101 -2.45 -14.62 -8.82
CA PHE A 101 -1.58 -13.49 -8.50
C PHE A 101 -2.24 -12.11 -8.56
N GLN A 102 -3.55 -12.03 -8.84
CA GLN A 102 -4.29 -10.79 -8.65
C GLN A 102 -4.38 -10.45 -7.17
N LEU A 103 -4.42 -9.15 -6.89
CA LEU A 103 -4.35 -8.55 -5.58
C LEU A 103 -5.57 -7.66 -5.40
N THR A 104 -6.22 -7.74 -4.24
CA THR A 104 -7.17 -6.74 -3.80
C THR A 104 -6.71 -6.11 -2.49
N THR A 105 -6.92 -4.81 -2.36
CA THR A 105 -6.71 -4.06 -1.13
C THR A 105 -8.02 -3.35 -0.83
N GLN A 106 -8.53 -3.50 0.40
CA GLN A 106 -9.66 -2.72 0.90
C GLN A 106 -9.21 -1.97 2.14
N GLU A 107 -9.39 -0.67 2.13
CA GLU A 107 -9.03 0.21 3.23
C GLU A 107 -9.97 1.41 3.30
N HIS A 108 -10.13 1.97 4.49
CA HIS A 108 -10.96 3.12 4.76
C HIS A 108 -10.36 3.97 5.88
N VAL A 109 -10.89 5.19 6.02
CA VAL A 109 -10.52 6.07 7.12
C VAL A 109 -10.95 5.41 8.42
N TRP A 110 -10.01 5.31 9.36
CA TRP A 110 -10.26 4.76 10.68
C TRP A 110 -9.26 5.38 11.65
N PRO A 111 -9.66 5.84 12.85
CA PRO A 111 -8.84 6.72 13.67
C PRO A 111 -7.78 5.99 14.51
N ARG A 112 -8.01 4.72 14.84
CA ARG A 112 -7.15 3.94 15.73
C ARG A 112 -7.21 2.46 15.37
N LEU A 113 -6.06 1.79 15.33
CA LEU A 113 -5.98 0.37 14.95
C LEU A 113 -7.05 -0.45 15.68
N ASN A 114 -7.88 -1.17 14.91
CA ASN A 114 -8.98 -1.95 15.44
C ASN A 114 -9.09 -3.30 14.71
N LYS A 115 -9.02 -4.38 15.49
CA LYS A 115 -9.04 -5.75 14.95
C LYS A 115 -10.38 -6.14 14.33
N ASP A 116 -11.49 -5.85 15.02
CA ASP A 116 -12.83 -6.28 14.59
C ASP A 116 -13.23 -5.65 13.25
N ASP A 117 -12.87 -4.38 13.04
CA ASP A 117 -13.06 -3.69 11.76
C ASP A 117 -12.18 -4.29 10.65
N LEU A 118 -10.93 -4.68 10.95
CA LEU A 118 -10.08 -5.38 9.98
C LEU A 118 -10.67 -6.73 9.57
N ILE A 119 -11.21 -7.50 10.53
CA ILE A 119 -11.90 -8.77 10.27
C ILE A 119 -13.14 -8.52 9.40
N SER A 120 -13.98 -7.55 9.77
CA SER A 120 -15.17 -7.17 8.98
C SER A 120 -14.83 -6.74 7.55
N THR A 121 -13.73 -5.99 7.39
CA THR A 121 -13.24 -5.55 6.07
C THR A 121 -12.69 -6.70 5.25
N ALA A 122 -11.95 -7.63 5.87
CA ALA A 122 -11.51 -8.86 5.21
C ALA A 122 -12.68 -9.74 4.80
N HIS A 123 -13.73 -9.85 5.63
CA HIS A 123 -14.92 -10.63 5.31
C HIS A 123 -15.61 -10.06 4.05
N LYS A 124 -15.80 -8.73 3.99
CA LYS A 124 -16.33 -8.08 2.77
C LYS A 124 -15.45 -8.34 1.55
N ALA A 125 -14.13 -8.15 1.67
CA ALA A 125 -13.20 -8.41 0.57
C ALA A 125 -13.21 -9.88 0.12
N TRP A 126 -13.33 -10.81 1.06
CA TRP A 126 -13.43 -12.24 0.80
C TRP A 126 -14.67 -12.57 -0.02
N HIS A 127 -15.84 -12.05 0.36
CA HIS A 127 -17.09 -12.39 -0.33
C HIS A 127 -17.28 -11.64 -1.66
N GLU A 128 -16.83 -10.39 -1.76
CA GLU A 128 -17.09 -9.55 -2.93
C GLU A 128 -16.02 -9.65 -4.01
N ARG A 129 -14.76 -9.94 -3.64
CA ARG A 129 -13.63 -9.84 -4.56
C ARG A 129 -12.97 -11.18 -4.88
N ARG A 130 -13.10 -12.18 -4.02
CA ARG A 130 -12.43 -13.48 -4.21
C ARG A 130 -12.92 -14.22 -5.46
N GLY A 131 -14.23 -14.17 -5.74
CA GLY A 131 -14.81 -14.82 -6.92
C GLY A 131 -14.49 -16.32 -7.00
N GLY A 132 -14.47 -17.01 -5.86
CA GLY A 132 -14.18 -18.45 -5.77
C GLY A 132 -12.70 -18.84 -5.80
N ARG A 133 -11.78 -17.91 -6.09
CA ARG A 133 -10.33 -18.18 -6.13
C ARG A 133 -9.77 -18.57 -4.75
N GLY A 134 -8.71 -19.38 -4.74
CA GLY A 134 -7.93 -19.62 -3.52
C GLY A 134 -7.17 -18.35 -3.11
N VAL A 135 -7.07 -18.09 -1.82
CA VAL A 135 -6.28 -16.97 -1.27
C VAL A 135 -4.92 -17.48 -0.83
N ARG A 136 -3.86 -16.85 -1.33
CA ARG A 136 -2.47 -17.27 -1.09
C ARG A 136 -1.67 -16.31 -0.23
N LEU A 137 -2.19 -15.11 0.01
CA LEU A 137 -1.60 -14.13 0.91
C LEU A 137 -2.71 -13.37 1.61
N VAL A 138 -2.53 -13.20 2.91
CA VAL A 138 -3.35 -12.31 3.75
C VAL A 138 -2.42 -11.26 4.33
N GLY A 139 -2.86 -10.00 4.31
CA GLY A 139 -2.12 -8.88 4.86
C GLY A 139 -3.03 -7.88 5.54
N LEU A 140 -2.49 -7.21 6.55
CA LEU A 140 -3.08 -6.11 7.29
C LEU A 140 -2.17 -4.90 7.15
N HIS A 141 -2.73 -3.72 6.96
CA HIS A 141 -1.95 -2.50 6.82
C HIS A 141 -2.67 -1.29 7.39
N VAL A 142 -1.87 -0.29 7.77
CA VAL A 142 -2.34 1.02 8.20
C VAL A 142 -1.59 2.13 7.48
N THR A 143 -2.27 3.25 7.27
CA THR A 143 -1.67 4.51 6.86
C THR A 143 -1.51 5.38 8.09
N LEU A 144 -0.31 5.95 8.28
CA LEU A 144 -0.03 6.86 9.39
C LEU A 144 -0.58 8.25 9.07
N LEU A 145 -0.93 9.01 10.11
CA LEU A 145 -1.32 10.40 9.97
C LEU A 145 -0.16 11.22 9.39
N ASP A 146 -0.50 12.23 8.60
CA ASP A 146 0.50 13.20 8.16
C ASP A 146 0.92 14.05 9.38
N PRO A 147 2.21 14.13 9.71
CA PRO A 147 2.70 14.92 10.84
C PRO A 147 2.28 16.39 10.78
N GLN A 148 2.07 16.95 9.57
CA GLN A 148 1.59 18.31 9.42
C GLN A 148 0.11 18.44 9.84
N LEU A 149 -0.72 17.43 9.55
CA LEU A 149 -2.11 17.38 10.02
C LEU A 149 -2.18 17.20 11.55
N GLU A 150 -1.32 16.35 12.13
CA GLU A 150 -1.31 16.11 13.57
C GLU A 150 -1.03 17.38 14.38
N ARG A 151 -0.08 18.22 13.93
CA ARG A 151 0.26 19.48 14.60
C ARG A 151 -0.89 20.50 14.57
N GLN A 152 -1.73 20.47 13.54
CA GLN A 152 -2.86 21.38 13.40
C GLN A 152 -4.00 21.07 14.38
N LEU A 153 -4.19 19.80 14.76
CA LEU A 153 -5.22 19.38 15.73
C LEU A 153 -4.91 19.82 17.17
N VAL A 154 -3.64 20.07 17.51
CA VAL A 154 -3.22 20.46 18.86
C VAL A 154 -3.47 21.95 19.15
N LEU A 155 -3.64 22.78 18.11
CA LEU A 155 -3.81 24.24 18.24
C LEU A 155 -5.28 24.68 18.43
N GLY A 156 -6.20 23.72 18.59
CA GLY A 156 -7.64 23.97 18.74
C GLY A 156 -8.18 23.92 20.17
N LEU A 157 -7.31 23.95 21.20
CA LEU A 157 -7.67 23.98 22.62
C LEU A 157 -7.17 25.27 23.28
#